data_AF-A0A970FY59-F1
#
_entry.id   AF-A0A970FY59-F1
#
_cell.length_a   1.000
_cell.length_b   1.000
_cell.length_c   1.000
_cell.angle_alpha   90.00
_cell.angle_beta   90.00
_cell.angle_gamma   90.00
#
_symmetry.space_group_name_H-M   'P 1'
#
loop_
_entity.id
_entity.type
_entity.pdbx_description
1 polymer ?
#
loop_
_entity_poly.entity_id
_entity_poly.type
_entity_poly.pdbx_seq_one_letter_code
_entity_poly.pdbx_strand_id
1 'polypeptide(L)'
;MLVDGGVTDVVPVELLLAAGEEKILSVDLSGNYPLKPKANIIDITDSSISLMLSTLTEYMTVGEKFRITPALPETVGALSFDRMAECMEIGYEAAVRCLPAIRSALG
;
A
#
# COMPACT_ATOMS: atom_id res chain seq x y z
N MET A 1 4.02 -12.31 -21.60
CA MET A 1 3.92 -12.88 -20.24
C MET A 1 3.18 -11.88 -19.38
N LEU A 2 2.28 -12.35 -18.50
CA LEU A 2 1.57 -11.52 -17.52
C LEU A 2 2.27 -11.67 -16.16
N VAL A 3 2.41 -10.57 -15.45
CA VAL A 3 3.01 -10.49 -14.10
C VAL A 3 2.08 -9.67 -13.20
N ASP A 4 2.37 -9.62 -11.90
CA ASP A 4 1.58 -8.86 -10.94
C ASP A 4 1.58 -7.36 -11.29
N GLY A 5 0.39 -6.76 -11.29
CA GLY A 5 0.18 -5.33 -11.53
C GLY A 5 0.79 -4.46 -10.44
N GLY A 6 0.95 -4.97 -9.21
CA GLY A 6 1.65 -4.26 -8.13
C GLY A 6 3.12 -3.97 -8.47
N VAL A 7 3.72 -4.74 -9.38
CA VAL A 7 5.09 -4.49 -9.91
C VAL A 7 5.12 -3.36 -10.95
N THR A 8 3.95 -2.86 -11.36
CA THR A 8 3.83 -1.83 -12.39
C THR A 8 3.18 -0.56 -11.84
N ASP A 9 2.15 -0.71 -11.00
CA ASP A 9 1.39 0.36 -10.39
C ASP A 9 0.83 -0.10 -9.04
N VAL A 10 1.47 0.33 -7.95
CA VAL A 10 1.17 -0.12 -6.58
C VAL A 10 -0.18 0.40 -6.09
N VAL A 11 -0.54 1.62 -6.50
CA VAL A 11 -1.79 2.28 -6.12
C VAL A 11 -2.37 2.98 -7.35
N PRO A 12 -3.22 2.29 -8.14
CA PRO A 12 -3.61 2.73 -9.49
C PRO A 12 -4.69 3.82 -9.48
N VAL A 13 -4.39 4.96 -8.87
CA VAL A 13 -5.30 6.12 -8.77
C VAL A 13 -5.59 6.69 -10.16
N GLU A 14 -4.57 6.86 -10.99
CA GLU A 14 -4.73 7.42 -12.35
C GLU A 14 -5.61 6.54 -13.24
N LEU A 15 -5.56 5.22 -13.06
CA LEU A 15 -6.43 4.31 -13.82
C LEU A 15 -7.90 4.51 -13.46
N LEU A 16 -8.22 4.70 -12.18
CA LEU A 16 -9.58 4.99 -11.73
C LEU A 16 -10.04 6.37 -12.23
N LEU A 17 -9.17 7.39 -12.18
CA LEU A 17 -9.47 8.70 -12.77
C LEU A 17 -9.75 8.61 -14.27
N ALA A 18 -8.94 7.87 -15.02
CA ALA A 18 -9.11 7.65 -16.45
C ALA A 18 -10.40 6.88 -16.78
N ALA A 19 -10.87 6.03 -15.85
CA ALA A 19 -12.16 5.35 -15.95
C ALA A 19 -13.36 6.28 -15.63
N GLY A 20 -13.11 7.52 -15.20
CA GLY A 20 -14.14 8.51 -14.87
C GLY A 20 -14.56 8.50 -13.40
N GLU A 21 -13.82 7.82 -12.52
CA GLU A 21 -14.09 7.83 -11.08
C GLU A 21 -13.56 9.10 -10.43
N GLU A 22 -14.42 9.85 -9.75
CA GLU A 22 -14.05 11.13 -9.13
C GLU A 22 -13.82 11.02 -7.61
N LYS A 23 -14.37 10.00 -6.97
CA LYS A 23 -14.36 9.82 -5.50
C LYS A 23 -13.42 8.69 -5.11
N ILE A 24 -12.13 8.89 -5.34
CA ILE A 24 -11.10 7.88 -5.10
C ILE A 24 -10.50 8.05 -3.70
N LEU A 25 -10.52 6.95 -2.96
CA LEU A 25 -9.77 6.78 -1.72
C LEU A 25 -8.73 5.70 -1.94
N SER A 26 -7.47 6.01 -1.63
CA SER A 26 -6.38 5.06 -1.71
C SER A 26 -5.99 4.52 -0.34
N VAL A 27 -5.46 3.31 -0.36
CA VAL A 27 -4.80 2.69 0.79
C VAL A 27 -3.39 2.34 0.34
N ASP A 28 -2.41 2.99 0.95
CA ASP A 28 -1.00 2.82 0.60
C ASP A 28 -0.31 1.94 1.65
N LEU A 29 0.17 0.78 1.20
CA LEU A 29 0.94 -0.19 1.99
C LEU A 29 2.40 -0.26 1.55
N SER A 30 2.87 0.66 0.69
CA SER A 30 4.23 0.68 0.13
C SER A 30 5.32 1.10 1.13
N GLY A 31 4.97 1.18 2.42
CA GLY A 31 5.86 1.52 3.51
C GLY A 31 7.08 0.61 3.57
N ASN A 32 8.20 1.17 4.01
CA ASN A 32 9.51 0.52 4.04
C ASN A 32 9.42 -0.86 4.69
N TYR A 33 9.71 -1.90 3.91
CA TYR A 33 9.83 -3.29 4.36
C TYR A 33 11.31 -3.58 4.65
N PRO A 34 11.84 -3.28 5.86
CA PRO A 34 13.23 -3.56 6.14
C PRO A 34 13.47 -5.06 6.08
N LEU A 35 14.60 -5.42 5.47
CA LEU A 35 15.05 -6.81 5.40
C LEU A 35 15.15 -7.39 6.81
N LYS A 36 14.48 -8.52 7.03
CA LYS A 36 14.58 -9.26 8.30
C LYS A 36 16.05 -9.65 8.53
N PRO A 37 16.55 -9.69 9.78
CA PRO A 37 17.93 -10.08 10.09
C PRO A 37 18.35 -11.49 9.61
N LYS A 38 17.37 -12.34 9.24
CA LYS A 38 17.56 -13.68 8.66
C LYS A 38 16.83 -13.82 7.32
N ALA A 39 16.96 -12.83 6.44
CA ALA A 39 16.33 -12.84 5.12
C ALA A 39 16.90 -13.95 4.23
N ASN A 40 16.01 -14.72 3.60
CA ASN A 40 16.37 -15.68 2.56
C ASN A 40 16.36 -15.00 1.17
N ILE A 41 16.75 -15.73 0.11
CA ILE A 41 16.85 -15.15 -1.25
C ILE A 41 15.50 -14.63 -1.77
N ILE A 42 14.38 -15.26 -1.39
CA ILE A 42 13.04 -14.81 -1.77
C ILE A 42 12.71 -13.49 -1.07
N ASP A 43 13.00 -13.39 0.23
CA ASP A 43 12.80 -12.15 1.00
C ASP A 43 13.64 -10.99 0.42
N ILE A 44 14.87 -11.29 -0.01
CA ILE A 44 15.76 -10.31 -0.64
C ILE A 44 15.20 -9.85 -1.97
N THR A 45 14.70 -10.77 -2.81
CA THR A 45 14.10 -10.40 -4.10
C THR A 45 12.83 -9.58 -3.91
N ASP A 46 11.97 -9.96 -2.97
CA ASP A 46 10.71 -9.27 -2.67
C ASP A 46 10.94 -7.85 -2.15
N SER A 47 11.89 -7.67 -1.24
CA SER A 47 12.31 -6.36 -0.74
C SER A 47 12.91 -5.49 -1.85
N SER A 48 13.73 -6.07 -2.74
CA SER A 48 14.33 -5.34 -3.87
C SER A 48 13.29 -4.86 -4.87
N ILE A 49 12.29 -5.70 -5.17
CA ILE A 49 11.14 -5.32 -6.00
C ILE A 49 10.36 -4.20 -5.31
N SER A 50 10.00 -4.39 -4.03
CA SER A 50 9.27 -3.39 -3.25
C SER A 50 9.95 -2.02 -3.26
N LEU A 51 11.28 -1.97 -3.06
CA LEU A 51 12.06 -0.72 -3.11
C LEU A 51 12.00 0.00 -4.47
N MET A 52 12.11 -0.76 -5.58
CA MET A 52 11.95 -0.18 -6.92
C MET A 52 10.55 0.40 -7.10
N LEU A 53 9.53 -0.29 -6.60
CA LEU A 53 8.14 0.13 -6.73
C LEU A 53 7.80 1.36 -5.88
N SER A 54 8.28 1.42 -4.64
CA SER A 54 8.09 2.61 -3.79
C SER A 54 8.71 3.84 -4.45
N THR A 55 9.88 3.71 -5.09
CA THR A 55 10.52 4.80 -5.83
C THR A 55 9.68 5.27 -7.02
N LEU A 56 9.03 4.35 -7.75
CA LEU A 56 8.11 4.72 -8.84
C LEU A 56 6.83 5.39 -8.30
N THR A 57 6.30 4.89 -7.18
CA THR A 57 5.05 5.36 -6.58
C THR A 57 5.19 6.77 -5.97
N GLU A 58 6.38 7.14 -5.47
CA GLU A 58 6.68 8.49 -4.97
C GLU A 58 6.41 9.61 -6.00
N TYR A 59 6.40 9.27 -7.29
CA TYR A 59 6.13 10.22 -8.39
C TYR A 59 4.72 10.12 -8.97
N MET A 60 3.89 9.16 -8.53
CA MET A 60 2.63 8.80 -9.19
C MET A 60 1.35 9.24 -8.44
N THR A 61 1.42 9.69 -7.19
CA THR A 61 0.20 10.08 -6.45
C THR A 61 -0.25 11.50 -6.78
N VAL A 62 -1.02 11.63 -7.87
CA VAL A 62 -1.79 12.85 -8.19
C VAL A 62 -3.25 12.48 -8.43
N GLY A 63 -4.15 12.96 -7.56
CA GLY A 63 -5.59 13.01 -7.84
C GLY A 63 -6.53 12.19 -6.94
N GLU A 64 -6.02 11.42 -5.98
CA GLU A 64 -6.86 10.83 -4.94
C GLU A 64 -7.45 11.91 -4.01
N LYS A 65 -8.68 11.72 -3.54
CA LYS A 65 -9.30 12.65 -2.60
C LYS A 65 -8.87 12.42 -1.16
N PHE A 66 -8.48 11.19 -0.85
CA PHE A 66 -8.03 10.81 0.48
C PHE A 66 -7.11 9.60 0.41
N ARG A 67 -6.06 9.58 1.23
CA ARG A 67 -5.14 8.46 1.37
C ARG A 67 -5.06 7.99 2.80
N ILE A 68 -5.13 6.68 2.98
CA ILE A 68 -4.85 6.01 4.25
C ILE A 68 -3.51 5.30 4.12
N THR A 69 -2.61 5.53 5.06
CA THR A 69 -1.33 4.82 5.17
C THR A 69 -1.27 4.15 6.55
N PRO A 70 -1.73 2.90 6.68
CA PRO A 70 -1.68 2.17 7.95
C PRO A 70 -0.24 1.98 8.42
N ALA A 71 0.01 2.22 9.70
CA ALA A 71 1.34 2.05 10.31
C ALA A 71 1.60 0.56 10.62
N LEU A 72 1.94 -0.21 9.60
CA LEU A 72 2.31 -1.61 9.77
C LEU A 72 3.68 -1.72 10.49
N PRO A 73 3.90 -2.77 11.31
CA PRO A 73 5.17 -2.98 11.97
C PRO A 73 6.27 -3.28 10.94
N GLU A 74 7.45 -2.69 11.11
CA GLU A 74 8.64 -2.91 10.25
C GLU A 74 9.04 -4.39 10.10
N THR A 75 8.64 -5.23 11.04
CA THR A 75 8.94 -6.67 11.03
C THR A 75 7.98 -7.50 10.16
N VAL A 76 6.93 -6.88 9.60
CA VAL A 76 6.01 -7.49 8.64
C VAL A 76 6.54 -7.25 7.24
N GLY A 77 6.60 -8.31 6.43
CA GLY A 77 6.85 -8.26 4.98
C GLY A 77 5.72 -8.93 4.21
N ALA A 78 5.72 -8.84 2.88
CA ALA A 78 4.63 -9.36 2.03
C ALA A 78 4.31 -10.85 2.27
N LEU A 79 5.30 -11.63 2.70
CA LEU A 79 5.18 -13.06 3.00
C LEU A 79 4.93 -13.41 4.48
N SER A 80 4.60 -12.43 5.33
CA SER A 80 4.42 -12.63 6.79
C SER A 80 2.99 -13.05 7.14
N PHE A 81 2.56 -14.20 6.61
CA PHE A 81 1.19 -14.72 6.75
C PHE A 81 0.81 -15.04 8.21
N ASP A 82 1.79 -15.30 9.06
CA ASP A 82 1.61 -15.56 10.50
C ASP A 82 1.06 -14.34 11.27
N ARG A 83 1.14 -13.13 10.68
CA ARG A 83 0.74 -11.87 11.33
C ARG A 83 -0.47 -11.20 10.66
N MET A 84 -1.19 -11.92 9.80
CA MET A 84 -2.34 -11.37 9.06
C MET A 84 -3.40 -10.75 9.98
N ALA A 85 -3.73 -11.40 11.10
CA ALA A 85 -4.75 -10.90 12.04
C ALA A 85 -4.37 -9.53 12.63
N GLU A 86 -3.11 -9.37 13.04
CA GLU A 86 -2.57 -8.11 13.54
C GLU A 86 -2.62 -7.01 12.47
N CYS A 87 -2.20 -7.34 11.24
CA CYS A 87 -2.19 -6.37 10.14
C CYS A 87 -3.61 -5.91 9.76
N MET A 88 -4.58 -6.82 9.80
CA MET A 88 -5.99 -6.48 9.55
C MET A 88 -6.54 -5.52 10.61
N GLU A 89 -6.23 -5.75 11.89
CA GLU A 89 -6.67 -4.85 12.97
C GLU A 89 -6.07 -3.46 12.81
N ILE A 90 -4.77 -3.37 12.50
CA ILE A 90 -4.09 -2.08 12.25
C ILE A 90 -4.77 -1.32 11.09
N GLY A 91 -5.10 -2.03 10.01
CA GLY A 91 -5.83 -1.46 8.87
C GLY A 91 -7.22 -0.98 9.27
N TYR A 92 -7.96 -1.77 10.04
CA TYR A 92 -9.29 -1.43 10.54
C TYR A 92 -9.26 -0.17 11.40
N GLU A 93 -8.39 -0.14 12.40
CA GLU A 93 -8.25 1.03 13.28
C GLU A 93 -7.84 2.29 12.51
N ALA A 94 -6.91 2.17 11.54
CA ALA A 94 -6.50 3.28 10.69
C ALA A 94 -7.70 3.85 9.91
N ALA A 95 -8.51 2.99 9.32
CA ALA A 95 -9.72 3.41 8.62
C ALA A 95 -10.74 4.07 9.57
N VAL A 96 -10.99 3.47 10.74
CA VAL A 96 -11.92 4.00 11.75
C VAL A 96 -11.50 5.39 12.22
N ARG A 97 -10.21 5.60 12.51
CA ARG A 97 -9.67 6.93 12.89
C ARG A 97 -9.90 7.98 11.81
N CYS A 98 -9.83 7.58 10.54
CA CYS A 98 -10.01 8.47 9.40
C CYS A 98 -11.47 8.66 8.98
N LEU A 99 -12.44 7.91 9.52
CA LEU A 99 -13.85 7.95 9.10
C LEU A 99 -14.45 9.37 8.98
N PRO A 100 -14.22 10.30 9.92
CA PRO A 100 -14.73 11.66 9.79
C PRO A 100 -14.15 12.39 8.57
N ALA A 101 -12.84 12.25 8.34
CA ALA A 101 -12.15 12.88 7.21
C ALA A 101 -12.55 12.24 5.87
N ILE A 102 -12.70 10.91 5.84
CA ILE A 102 -13.19 10.16 4.68
C ILE A 102 -14.58 10.67 4.28
N ARG A 103 -15.49 10.81 5.24
CA ARG A 103 -16.85 11.34 4.99
C ARG A 103 -16.82 12.76 4.47
N SER A 104 -15.88 13.59 4.91
CA SER A 104 -15.72 14.96 4.40
C SER A 104 -15.12 15.01 2.99
N ALA A 105 -14.23 14.08 2.64
CA ALA A 105 -13.55 14.06 1.35
C ALA A 105 -14.38 13.41 0.23
N LEU A 106 -15.22 12.41 0.59
CA LEU A 106 -16.00 11.63 -0.37
C LEU A 106 -17.52 11.86 -0.28
N GLY A 107 -18.00 12.57 0.74
CA GLY A 107 -19.41 12.96 0.91
C GLY A 107 -19.89 13.85 -0.23
#